data_AF-A0A8B6H400-F1
#
_entry.id   AF-A0A8B6H400-F1
#
_cell.length_a   1.000
_cell.length_b   1.000
_cell.length_c   1.000
_cell.angle_alpha   90.00
_cell.angle_beta   90.00
_cell.angle_gamma   90.00
#
_symmetry.space_group_name_H-M   'P 1'
#
loop_
_entity.id
_entity.type
_entity.pdbx_description
1 polymer ?
#
loop_
_entity_poly.entity_id
_entity_poly.type
_entity_poly.pdbx_seq_one_letter_code
_entity_poly.pdbx_strand_id
1 'polypeptide(L)'
;MRQQQELLNLSTENNTRDFWKKIGKLGIANDRRSSIPMEVLTSEGNVCKDIKTVYDTWKCNDISYDDVEKAVCRAKLHKAGGLDQICAEFLRNNSCENILFKIIKYAFDNGDVPATWNNILINPILKPDKDYRDPLGYRGIALMSMPCNIYADILNTRLSSWLEEKNILADEQNGFRKDRGCIEHLYSVTSIITNRKIERLSTFTCFIDAKKAFDSANREMMWFKLMSIGINGKFLKGLQSLYVDVRYAVKVNGHMTDMFGD
;
A
#
# COMPACT_ATOMS: atom_id res chain seq x y z
N MET A 1 20.74 -26.21 11.27
CA MET A 1 20.79 -27.63 10.82
C MET A 1 19.44 -28.34 10.87
N ARG A 2 18.72 -28.42 12.01
CA ARG A 2 17.43 -29.13 12.10
C ARG A 2 16.30 -28.53 11.22
N GLN A 3 16.15 -27.20 11.24
CA GLN A 3 15.18 -26.48 10.39
C GLN A 3 15.50 -26.54 8.89
N GLN A 4 16.78 -26.53 8.51
CA GLN A 4 17.19 -26.66 7.10
C GLN A 4 16.84 -28.03 6.53
N GLN A 5 17.03 -29.10 7.31
CA GLN A 5 16.64 -30.45 6.91
C GLN A 5 15.11 -30.61 6.82
N GLU A 6 14.36 -29.94 7.70
CA GLU A 6 12.89 -29.92 7.65
C GLU A 6 12.37 -29.19 6.40
N LEU A 7 13.00 -28.08 6.00
CA LEU A 7 12.67 -27.35 4.77
C LEU A 7 13.01 -28.16 3.50
N LEU A 8 14.10 -28.91 3.51
CA LEU A 8 14.47 -29.85 2.44
C LEU A 8 13.50 -31.03 2.31
N ASN A 9 12.93 -31.51 3.41
CA ASN A 9 11.91 -32.57 3.39
C ASN A 9 10.53 -32.04 2.92
N LEU A 10 10.25 -30.74 3.09
CA LEU A 10 9.03 -30.09 2.62
C LEU A 10 9.01 -29.84 1.11
N SER A 11 10.18 -29.71 0.47
CA SER A 11 10.26 -29.52 -0.99
C SER A 11 9.91 -30.77 -1.80
N THR A 12 9.84 -31.94 -1.14
CA THR A 12 9.43 -33.22 -1.75
C THR A 12 7.94 -33.54 -1.58
N GLU A 13 7.15 -32.66 -0.95
CA GLU A 13 5.71 -32.88 -0.75
C GLU A 13 4.88 -32.49 -1.97
N ASN A 14 4.26 -33.49 -2.62
CA ASN A 14 3.40 -33.31 -3.80
C ASN A 14 1.98 -32.75 -3.47
N ASN A 15 1.65 -32.51 -2.20
CA ASN A 15 0.34 -31.99 -1.78
C ASN A 15 0.47 -30.59 -1.18
N THR A 16 0.01 -29.59 -1.94
CA THR A 16 0.05 -28.17 -1.58
C THR A 16 -0.67 -27.84 -0.26
N ARG A 17 -1.75 -28.56 0.07
CA ARG A 17 -2.52 -28.30 1.30
C ARG A 17 -1.78 -28.75 2.56
N ASP A 18 -1.06 -29.87 2.47
CA ASP A 18 -0.29 -30.42 3.58
C ASP A 18 1.02 -29.65 3.78
N PHE A 19 1.63 -29.19 2.68
CA PHE A 19 2.75 -28.25 2.70
C PHE A 19 2.41 -26.99 3.53
N TRP A 20 1.31 -26.29 3.21
CA TRP A 20 0.91 -25.07 3.93
C TRP A 20 0.52 -25.34 5.40
N LYS A 21 -0.07 -26.50 5.71
CA LYS A 21 -0.31 -26.92 7.10
C LYS A 21 0.98 -27.11 7.89
N LYS A 22 2.02 -27.70 7.29
CA LYS A 22 3.31 -27.91 7.95
C LYS A 22 4.11 -26.61 8.10
N ILE A 23 4.11 -25.75 7.08
CA ILE A 23 4.64 -24.38 7.17
C ILE A 23 3.95 -23.60 8.30
N GLY A 24 2.63 -23.74 8.45
CA GLY A 24 1.90 -23.10 9.54
C GLY A 24 2.22 -23.66 10.94
N LYS A 25 2.64 -24.94 11.03
CA LYS A 25 3.09 -25.57 12.29
C LYS A 25 4.54 -25.21 12.66
N LEU A 26 5.37 -24.82 11.70
CA LEU A 26 6.72 -24.30 11.93
C LEU A 26 6.73 -22.88 12.53
N GLY A 27 5.57 -22.37 12.96
CA GLY A 27 5.41 -21.04 13.56
C GLY A 27 5.11 -19.95 12.53
N ILE A 28 5.55 -20.07 11.28
CA ILE A 28 5.48 -18.96 10.31
C ILE A 28 4.06 -18.43 10.06
N ALA A 29 3.02 -19.29 10.13
CA ALA A 29 1.63 -18.86 9.91
C ALA A 29 0.79 -18.66 11.19
N ASN A 30 1.25 -19.14 12.35
CA ASN A 30 0.49 -19.08 13.61
C ASN A 30 1.21 -18.33 14.73
N ASP A 31 2.41 -17.82 14.46
CA ASP A 31 3.11 -17.01 15.43
C ASP A 31 2.59 -15.58 15.44
N ARG A 32 1.44 -15.41 16.09
CA ARG A 32 0.93 -14.10 16.51
C ARG A 32 1.63 -13.59 17.78
N ARG A 33 2.57 -14.36 18.36
CA ARG A 33 3.20 -14.08 19.67
C ARG A 33 4.71 -13.95 19.65
N SER A 34 5.41 -14.46 18.64
CA SER A 34 6.74 -13.99 18.31
C SER A 34 6.53 -12.66 17.62
N SER A 35 6.84 -11.60 18.35
CA SER A 35 7.47 -10.45 17.73
C SER A 35 8.44 -10.98 16.66
N ILE A 36 8.04 -10.90 15.38
CA ILE A 36 8.98 -10.90 14.27
C ILE A 36 10.09 -9.96 14.74
N PRO A 37 11.36 -10.38 14.81
CA PRO A 37 12.44 -9.49 15.22
C PRO A 37 12.37 -8.28 14.30
N MET A 38 11.77 -7.21 14.81
CA MET A 38 11.56 -6.02 14.04
C MET A 38 12.91 -5.33 14.04
N GLU A 39 13.60 -5.48 12.92
CA GLU A 39 14.70 -4.63 12.58
C GLU A 39 14.13 -3.22 12.48
N VAL A 40 14.36 -2.44 13.52
CA VAL A 40 14.02 -1.02 13.57
C VAL A 40 15.26 -0.23 13.23
N LEU A 41 15.14 0.71 12.31
CA LEU A 41 16.23 1.61 11.98
C LEU A 41 16.41 2.67 13.06
N THR A 42 17.64 2.82 13.56
CA THR A 42 18.02 3.96 14.41
C THR A 42 18.11 5.25 13.58
N SER A 43 18.25 6.40 14.25
CA SER A 43 18.53 7.70 13.61
C SER A 43 19.79 7.72 12.72
N GLU A 44 20.68 6.74 12.91
CA GLU A 44 21.93 6.57 12.17
C GLU A 44 21.81 5.53 11.04
N GLY A 45 20.61 4.97 10.82
CA GLY A 45 20.37 3.94 9.80
C GLY A 45 20.79 2.52 10.20
N ASN A 46 21.16 2.30 11.46
CA ASN A 46 21.55 0.99 11.96
C ASN A 46 20.32 0.15 12.33
N VAL A 47 20.40 -1.16 12.11
CA VAL A 47 19.36 -2.10 12.53
C VAL A 47 19.43 -2.32 14.05
N CYS A 48 18.37 -1.95 14.76
CA CYS A 48 18.17 -2.16 16.18
C CYS A 48 16.98 -3.10 16.43
N LYS A 49 17.06 -3.91 17.49
CA LYS A 49 16.01 -4.87 17.88
C LYS A 49 15.20 -4.40 19.09
N ASP A 50 15.56 -3.26 19.69
CA ASP A 50 14.86 -2.68 20.83
C ASP A 50 13.89 -1.58 20.37
N ILE A 51 12.60 -1.84 20.58
CA ILE A 51 11.50 -0.93 20.23
C ILE A 51 11.50 0.37 21.04
N LYS A 52 12.19 0.40 22.20
CA LYS A 52 12.30 1.60 23.03
C LYS A 52 13.34 2.60 22.50
N THR A 53 14.28 2.14 21.67
CA THR A 53 15.27 2.99 21.00
C THR A 53 14.73 3.69 19.74
N VAL A 54 13.48 3.41 19.38
CA VAL A 54 12.80 3.98 18.21
C VAL A 54 12.23 5.34 18.58
N TYR A 55 13.10 6.34 18.67
CA TYR A 55 12.68 7.72 18.83
C TYR A 55 12.50 8.35 17.46
N ASP A 56 11.28 8.83 17.19
CA ASP A 56 10.89 9.90 16.26
C ASP A 56 11.94 10.35 15.23
N THR A 57 12.33 9.45 14.31
CA THR A 57 13.39 9.73 13.33
C THR A 57 12.87 10.54 12.15
N TRP A 58 11.60 10.41 11.78
CA TRP A 58 11.03 11.17 10.68
C TRP A 58 10.11 12.29 11.14
N LYS A 59 10.69 13.50 11.21
CA LYS A 59 9.93 14.74 11.33
C LYS A 59 9.46 15.18 9.95
N CYS A 60 8.22 14.84 9.61
CA CYS A 60 7.61 15.36 8.39
C CYS A 60 7.36 16.87 8.56
N ASN A 61 7.82 17.67 7.60
CA ASN A 61 7.52 19.10 7.55
C ASN A 61 6.00 19.32 7.39
N ASP A 62 5.51 20.49 7.82
CA ASP A 62 4.11 20.85 7.57
C ASP A 62 3.79 20.86 6.06
N ILE A 63 2.51 20.71 5.70
CA ILE A 63 2.07 20.84 4.30
C ILE A 63 2.13 22.31 3.89
N SER A 64 2.80 22.58 2.78
CA SER A 64 2.90 23.88 2.13
C SER A 64 1.92 24.01 0.97
N TYR A 65 1.72 25.23 0.48
CA TYR A 65 0.90 25.47 -0.71
C TYR A 65 1.48 24.78 -1.95
N ASP A 66 2.81 24.80 -2.10
CA ASP A 66 3.54 24.17 -3.20
C ASP A 66 3.35 22.65 -3.24
N ASP A 67 3.21 21.98 -2.09
CA ASP A 67 2.86 20.55 -2.07
C ASP A 67 1.50 20.29 -2.74
N VAL A 68 0.53 21.16 -2.48
CA VAL A 68 -0.84 21.05 -3.01
C VAL A 68 -0.87 21.40 -4.49
N GLU A 69 -0.24 22.52 -4.89
CA GLU A 69 -0.12 22.93 -6.29
C GLU A 69 0.52 21.81 -7.14
N LYS A 70 1.64 21.24 -6.66
CA LYS A 70 2.31 20.13 -7.34
C LYS A 70 1.43 18.90 -7.44
N ALA A 71 0.69 18.55 -6.39
CA ALA A 71 -0.21 17.40 -6.40
C ALA A 71 -1.40 17.60 -7.36
N VAL A 72 -1.99 18.80 -7.39
CA VAL A 72 -3.06 19.18 -8.32
C VAL A 72 -2.56 19.15 -9.78
N CYS A 73 -1.33 19.58 -10.03
CA CYS A 73 -0.70 19.49 -11.35
C CYS A 73 -0.43 18.03 -11.78
N ARG A 74 -0.04 17.15 -10.85
CA ARG A 74 0.15 15.71 -11.12
C ARG A 74 -1.16 14.97 -11.36
N ALA A 75 -2.27 15.44 -10.79
CA ALA A 75 -3.57 14.80 -10.93
C ALA A 75 -3.99 14.71 -12.40
N LYS A 76 -4.35 13.49 -12.82
CA LYS A 76 -4.75 13.21 -14.20
C LYS A 76 -6.10 13.85 -14.51
N LEU A 77 -6.15 14.56 -15.63
CA LEU A 77 -7.39 15.13 -16.17
C LEU A 77 -8.30 14.06 -16.75
N HIS A 78 -9.58 14.42 -16.91
CA HIS A 78 -10.64 13.63 -17.51
C HIS A 78 -10.88 12.31 -16.79
N LYS A 79 -10.64 12.30 -15.47
CA LYS A 79 -10.97 11.21 -14.57
C LYS A 79 -12.33 11.47 -13.92
N ALA A 80 -13.05 10.38 -13.63
CA ALA A 80 -14.32 10.47 -12.93
C ALA A 80 -14.11 11.00 -11.51
N GLY A 81 -14.97 11.93 -11.09
CA GLY A 81 -15.06 12.36 -9.69
C GLY A 81 -15.65 11.26 -8.79
N GLY A 82 -15.46 11.44 -7.49
CA GLY A 82 -16.11 10.61 -6.47
C GLY A 82 -17.60 10.97 -6.32
N LEU A 83 -18.17 10.71 -5.14
CA LEU A 83 -19.56 11.06 -4.83
C LEU A 83 -19.82 12.58 -4.90
N ASP A 84 -18.79 13.38 -4.61
CA ASP A 84 -18.81 14.84 -4.69
C ASP A 84 -18.79 15.41 -6.11
N GLN A 85 -18.55 14.56 -7.12
CA GLN A 85 -18.40 14.95 -8.54
C GLN A 85 -17.29 15.98 -8.79
N ILE A 86 -16.35 16.17 -7.86
CA ILE A 86 -15.24 17.10 -8.03
C ILE A 86 -14.15 16.40 -8.85
N CYS A 87 -13.78 16.99 -9.99
CA CYS A 87 -12.70 16.50 -10.85
C CYS A 87 -11.42 17.34 -10.70
N ALA A 88 -10.29 16.82 -11.19
CA ALA A 88 -9.00 17.51 -11.11
C ALA A 88 -9.00 18.87 -11.82
N GLU A 89 -9.75 18.98 -12.93
CA GLU A 89 -9.95 20.21 -13.70
C GLU A 89 -10.49 21.36 -12.84
N PHE A 90 -11.40 21.05 -11.93
CA PHE A 90 -12.00 22.05 -11.04
C PHE A 90 -11.00 22.59 -10.03
N LEU A 91 -10.08 21.72 -9.56
CA LEU A 91 -9.08 22.08 -8.57
C LEU A 91 -7.90 22.87 -9.16
N ARG A 92 -7.68 22.82 -10.48
CA ARG A 92 -6.65 23.61 -11.21
C ARG A 92 -7.01 25.09 -11.36
N ASN A 93 -7.77 25.63 -10.43
CA ASN A 93 -8.11 27.05 -10.34
C ASN A 93 -7.54 27.62 -9.05
N ASN A 94 -6.82 28.74 -9.12
CA ASN A 94 -6.14 29.35 -7.98
C ASN A 94 -7.04 29.54 -6.75
N SER A 95 -8.31 29.92 -6.93
CA SER A 95 -9.23 30.10 -5.81
C SER A 95 -9.58 28.77 -5.14
N CYS A 96 -9.80 27.72 -5.94
CA CYS A 96 -10.10 26.38 -5.44
C CYS A 96 -8.86 25.75 -4.79
N GLU A 97 -7.68 25.93 -5.37
CA GLU A 97 -6.41 25.45 -4.83
C GLU A 97 -6.09 26.07 -3.47
N ASN A 98 -6.33 27.38 -3.30
CA ASN A 98 -6.18 28.06 -2.01
C ASN A 98 -7.12 27.52 -0.93
N ILE A 99 -8.37 27.22 -1.28
CA ILE A 99 -9.34 26.61 -0.35
C ILE A 99 -8.90 25.18 -0.03
N LEU A 100 -8.51 24.41 -1.04
CA LEU A 100 -8.02 23.04 -0.89
C LEU A 100 -6.81 22.98 0.03
N PHE A 101 -5.85 23.90 -0.12
CA PHE A 101 -4.69 24.01 0.74
C PHE A 101 -5.08 24.19 2.21
N LYS A 102 -6.04 25.08 2.51
CA LYS A 102 -6.52 25.28 3.90
C LYS A 102 -7.15 24.02 4.47
N ILE A 103 -7.96 23.31 3.68
CA ILE A 103 -8.60 22.06 4.10
C ILE A 103 -7.56 20.97 4.35
N ILE A 104 -6.62 20.77 3.41
CA ILE A 104 -5.54 19.78 3.53
C ILE A 104 -4.64 20.09 4.72
N LYS A 105 -4.28 21.36 4.92
CA LYS A 105 -3.46 21.78 6.05
C LYS A 105 -4.16 21.49 7.37
N TYR A 106 -5.44 21.84 7.49
CA TYR A 106 -6.24 21.49 8.65
C TYR A 106 -6.28 19.98 8.89
N ALA A 107 -6.51 19.20 7.84
CA ALA A 107 -6.61 17.75 7.95
C ALA A 107 -5.29 17.11 8.40
N PHE A 108 -4.17 17.60 7.90
CA PHE A 108 -2.84 17.14 8.31
C PHE A 108 -2.48 17.55 9.73
N ASP A 109 -2.74 18.81 10.10
CA ASP A 109 -2.37 19.34 11.41
C ASP A 109 -3.14 18.67 12.55
N ASN A 110 -4.42 18.34 12.30
CA ASN A 110 -5.29 17.72 13.30
C ASN A 110 -5.38 16.19 13.19
N GLY A 111 -5.00 15.61 12.04
CA GLY A 111 -5.20 14.20 11.76
C GLY A 111 -6.67 13.84 11.59
N ASP A 112 -7.44 14.73 10.93
CA ASP A 112 -8.89 14.60 10.78
C ASP A 112 -9.33 15.09 9.40
N VAL A 113 -9.85 14.19 8.57
CA VAL A 113 -10.30 14.51 7.21
C VAL A 113 -11.80 14.76 7.19
N PRO A 114 -12.32 15.59 6.28
CA PRO A 114 -13.75 15.71 6.09
C PRO A 114 -14.42 14.34 5.91
N ALA A 115 -15.50 14.06 6.65
CA ALA A 115 -16.18 12.75 6.60
C ALA A 115 -16.61 12.35 5.17
N THR A 116 -16.86 13.34 4.30
CA THR A 116 -17.18 13.11 2.89
C THR A 116 -16.05 12.47 2.10
N TRP A 117 -14.79 12.64 2.52
CA TRP A 117 -13.61 12.04 1.89
C TRP A 117 -13.54 10.52 2.08
N ASN A 118 -14.16 10.03 3.16
CA ASN A 118 -14.19 8.62 3.52
C ASN A 118 -15.42 7.89 2.93
N ASN A 119 -16.26 8.59 2.16
CA ASN A 119 -17.32 7.99 1.37
C ASN A 119 -16.82 7.67 -0.04
N ILE A 120 -16.75 6.39 -0.37
CA ILE A 120 -16.14 5.86 -1.59
C ILE A 120 -17.20 5.25 -2.50
N LEU A 121 -17.19 5.62 -3.77
CA LEU A 121 -18.05 5.00 -4.78
C LEU A 121 -17.33 3.86 -5.47
N ILE A 122 -17.82 2.63 -5.32
CA ILE A 122 -17.32 1.46 -6.04
C ILE A 122 -18.03 1.38 -7.40
N ASN A 123 -17.26 1.49 -8.47
CA ASN A 123 -17.73 1.27 -9.83
C ASN A 123 -17.18 -0.07 -10.37
N PRO A 124 -18.00 -1.12 -10.48
CA PRO A 124 -17.56 -2.42 -10.99
C PRO A 124 -17.25 -2.37 -12.48
N ILE A 125 -16.06 -2.85 -12.87
CA ILE A 125 -15.66 -3.04 -14.27
C ILE A 125 -15.51 -4.53 -14.55
N LEU A 126 -16.20 -5.03 -15.58
CA LEU A 126 -16.09 -6.42 -16.00
C LEU A 126 -14.64 -6.73 -16.42
N LYS A 127 -14.05 -7.79 -15.86
CA LYS A 127 -12.74 -8.26 -16.30
C LYS A 127 -12.84 -8.75 -17.75
N PRO A 128 -11.78 -8.59 -18.57
CA PRO A 128 -11.74 -9.20 -19.89
C PRO A 128 -12.09 -10.70 -19.80
N ASP A 129 -12.87 -11.18 -20.76
CA ASP A 129 -13.21 -12.61 -20.93
C ASP A 129 -13.97 -13.25 -19.75
N LYS A 130 -14.68 -12.44 -18.94
CA LYS A 130 -15.59 -12.94 -17.90
C LYS A 130 -17.05 -12.77 -18.30
N ASP A 131 -17.89 -13.70 -17.84
CA ASP A 131 -19.34 -13.62 -18.01
C ASP A 131 -19.88 -12.43 -17.19
N TYR A 132 -20.69 -11.58 -17.81
CA TYR A 132 -21.34 -10.45 -17.17
C TYR A 132 -22.34 -10.88 -16.07
N ARG A 133 -22.74 -12.15 -16.07
CA ARG A 133 -23.63 -12.75 -15.05
C ARG A 133 -22.89 -13.20 -13.80
N ASP A 134 -21.55 -13.29 -13.83
CA ASP A 134 -20.74 -13.66 -12.68
C ASP A 134 -20.29 -12.40 -11.91
N PRO A 135 -20.81 -12.16 -10.68
CA PRO A 135 -20.39 -11.01 -9.88
C PRO A 135 -18.89 -11.01 -9.53
N LEU A 136 -18.26 -12.20 -9.46
CA LEU A 136 -16.81 -12.33 -9.19
C LEU A 136 -15.97 -12.00 -10.44
N GLY A 137 -16.61 -11.94 -11.60
CA GLY A 137 -16.06 -11.49 -12.87
C GLY A 137 -15.74 -10.00 -12.90
N TYR A 138 -16.21 -9.21 -11.95
CA TYR A 138 -15.99 -7.77 -11.90
C TYR A 138 -14.78 -7.38 -11.03
N ARG A 139 -14.21 -6.22 -11.33
CA ARG A 139 -13.23 -5.49 -10.50
C ARG A 139 -13.93 -4.23 -9.97
N GLY A 140 -14.13 -4.14 -8.66
CA GLY A 140 -14.61 -2.91 -8.05
C GLY A 140 -13.51 -1.84 -8.10
N ILE A 141 -13.75 -0.73 -8.81
CA ILE A 141 -12.88 0.43 -8.77
C ILE A 141 -13.42 1.42 -7.75
N ALA A 142 -12.64 1.69 -6.71
CA ALA A 142 -12.95 2.71 -5.72
C ALA A 142 -12.70 4.12 -6.30
N LEU A 143 -13.74 4.94 -6.36
CA LEU A 143 -13.70 6.34 -6.73
C LEU A 143 -13.81 7.18 -5.46
N MET A 144 -12.69 7.74 -5.03
CA MET A 144 -12.60 8.64 -3.88
C MET A 144 -12.79 10.10 -4.33
N SER A 145 -13.16 10.96 -3.39
CA SER A 145 -13.17 12.41 -3.57
C SER A 145 -11.82 12.91 -4.12
N MET A 146 -11.84 13.83 -5.10
CA MET A 146 -10.59 14.33 -5.67
C MET A 146 -9.72 15.07 -4.64
N PRO A 147 -10.25 15.97 -3.79
CA PRO A 147 -9.52 16.49 -2.64
C PRO A 147 -8.84 15.43 -1.75
N CYS A 148 -9.53 14.32 -1.47
CA CYS A 148 -8.98 13.19 -0.73
C CYS A 148 -7.81 12.53 -1.49
N ASN A 149 -7.97 12.30 -2.79
CA ASN A 149 -6.89 11.78 -3.65
C ASN A 149 -5.66 12.71 -3.65
N ILE A 150 -5.85 14.03 -3.71
CA ILE A 150 -4.75 15.00 -3.64
C ILE A 150 -4.03 14.90 -2.29
N TYR A 151 -4.78 14.81 -1.19
CA TYR A 151 -4.19 14.65 0.14
C TYR A 151 -3.39 13.33 0.26
N ALA A 152 -3.98 12.23 -0.18
CA ALA A 152 -3.32 10.92 -0.20
C ALA A 152 -2.06 10.92 -1.09
N ASP A 153 -2.07 11.61 -2.24
CA ASP A 153 -0.91 11.75 -3.14
C ASP A 153 0.23 12.53 -2.48
N ILE A 154 -0.08 13.61 -1.74
CA ILE A 154 0.93 14.37 -0.97
C ILE A 154 1.58 13.48 0.09
N LEU A 155 0.76 12.78 0.90
CA LEU A 155 1.27 11.86 1.92
C LEU A 155 2.11 10.74 1.28
N ASN A 156 1.62 10.12 0.23
CA ASN A 156 2.30 9.04 -0.47
C ASN A 156 3.64 9.50 -1.08
N THR A 157 3.66 10.69 -1.70
CA THR A 157 4.89 11.27 -2.27
C THR A 157 5.94 11.47 -1.18
N ARG A 158 5.55 12.08 -0.06
CA ARG A 158 6.46 12.34 1.07
C ARG A 158 6.99 11.05 1.70
N LEU A 159 6.11 10.08 1.93
CA LEU A 159 6.47 8.78 2.48
C LEU A 159 7.40 8.02 1.55
N SER A 160 7.06 7.94 0.26
CA SER A 160 7.86 7.23 -0.74
C SER A 160 9.24 7.85 -0.87
N SER A 161 9.34 9.18 -0.97
CA SER A 161 10.64 9.87 -1.02
C SER A 161 11.51 9.59 0.20
N TRP A 162 10.93 9.59 1.40
CA TRP A 162 11.66 9.28 2.62
C TRP A 162 12.11 7.81 2.69
N LEU A 163 11.25 6.87 2.30
CA LEU A 163 11.57 5.44 2.24
C LEU A 163 12.74 5.15 1.29
N GLU A 164 12.79 5.85 0.15
CA GLU A 164 13.89 5.77 -0.82
C GLU A 164 15.17 6.43 -0.29
N GLU A 165 15.09 7.65 0.25
CA GLU A 165 16.25 8.37 0.80
C GLU A 165 16.94 7.59 1.93
N LYS A 166 16.15 6.94 2.78
CA LYS A 166 16.66 6.13 3.89
C LYS A 166 16.93 4.67 3.51
N ASN A 167 16.76 4.30 2.24
CA ASN A 167 16.95 2.95 1.71
C ASN A 167 16.26 1.86 2.56
N ILE A 168 15.00 2.12 2.94
CA ILE A 168 14.21 1.25 3.84
C ILE A 168 13.61 0.07 3.07
N LEU A 169 13.30 0.26 1.79
CA LEU A 169 12.73 -0.77 0.93
C LEU A 169 13.81 -1.71 0.42
N ALA A 170 13.52 -3.02 0.46
CA ALA A 170 14.41 -4.03 -0.10
C ALA A 170 14.66 -3.77 -1.59
N ASP A 171 15.87 -4.02 -2.06
CA ASP A 171 16.23 -3.75 -3.46
C ASP A 171 15.52 -4.69 -4.44
N GLU A 172 15.10 -5.86 -3.97
CA GLU A 172 14.32 -6.81 -4.75
C GLU A 172 12.86 -6.35 -4.96
N GLN A 173 12.38 -5.40 -4.16
CA GLN A 173 11.06 -4.81 -4.35
C GLN A 173 11.10 -3.79 -5.50
N ASN A 174 10.45 -4.12 -6.61
CA ASN A 174 10.27 -3.19 -7.75
C ASN A 174 8.88 -2.58 -7.82
N GLY A 175 7.85 -3.28 -7.34
CA GLY A 175 6.47 -2.81 -7.38
C GLY A 175 6.28 -1.50 -6.60
N PHE A 176 5.54 -0.57 -7.17
CA PHE A 176 5.19 0.73 -6.58
C PHE A 176 6.38 1.65 -6.24
N ARG A 177 7.56 1.38 -6.82
CA ARG A 177 8.73 2.26 -6.70
C ARG A 177 8.94 3.03 -7.98
N LYS A 178 9.46 4.25 -7.84
CA LYS A 178 9.77 5.11 -8.98
C LYS A 178 10.88 4.47 -9.82
N ASP A 179 10.77 4.58 -11.15
CA ASP A 179 11.78 4.12 -12.10
C ASP A 179 12.09 2.60 -12.03
N ARG A 180 11.17 1.80 -11.47
CA ARG A 180 11.23 0.33 -11.44
C ARG A 180 9.95 -0.28 -11.99
N GLY A 181 10.08 -1.27 -12.86
CA GLY A 181 8.94 -1.91 -13.52
C GLY A 181 9.13 -3.41 -13.72
N CYS A 182 8.23 -3.98 -14.54
CA CYS A 182 8.21 -5.40 -14.83
C CYS A 182 9.42 -5.85 -15.65
N ILE A 183 10.02 -4.96 -16.46
CA ILE A 183 11.15 -5.27 -17.33
C ILE A 183 12.39 -5.54 -16.48
N GLU A 184 12.64 -4.70 -15.47
CA GLU A 184 13.76 -4.87 -14.53
C GLU A 184 13.62 -6.17 -13.75
N HIS A 185 12.40 -6.52 -13.30
CA HIS A 185 12.13 -7.81 -12.65
C HIS A 185 12.36 -9.00 -13.57
N LEU A 186 11.88 -8.92 -14.82
CA LEU A 186 12.09 -9.97 -15.81
C LEU A 186 13.58 -10.16 -16.09
N TYR A 187 14.33 -9.05 -16.23
CA TYR A 187 15.77 -9.10 -16.44
C TYR A 187 16.50 -9.75 -15.26
N SER A 188 16.18 -9.39 -14.01
CA SER A 188 16.80 -10.00 -12.82
C SER A 188 16.54 -11.51 -12.76
N VAL A 189 15.28 -11.94 -12.93
CA VAL A 189 14.92 -13.37 -12.88
C VAL A 189 15.58 -14.16 -14.01
N THR A 190 15.54 -13.64 -15.24
CA THR A 190 16.14 -14.31 -16.41
C THR A 190 17.66 -14.40 -16.31
N SER A 191 18.32 -13.36 -15.78
CA SER A 191 19.77 -13.35 -15.54
C SER A 191 20.17 -14.38 -14.48
N ILE A 192 19.43 -14.45 -13.37
CA ILE A 192 19.66 -15.47 -12.32
C ILE A 192 19.54 -16.88 -12.90
N ILE A 193 18.46 -17.15 -13.64
CA ILE A 193 18.23 -18.47 -14.27
C ILE A 193 19.34 -18.80 -15.26
N THR A 194 19.76 -17.83 -16.07
CA THR A 194 20.81 -18.01 -17.09
C THR A 194 22.15 -18.31 -16.45
N ASN A 195 22.57 -17.55 -15.43
CA ASN A 195 23.83 -17.76 -14.73
C ASN A 195 23.87 -19.14 -14.06
N ARG A 196 22.80 -19.53 -13.36
CA ARG A 196 22.71 -20.86 -12.74
C ARG A 196 22.75 -21.99 -13.76
N LYS A 197 22.18 -21.78 -14.95
CA LYS A 197 22.24 -22.74 -16.06
C LYS A 197 23.67 -22.88 -16.59
N ILE A 198 24.42 -21.78 -16.74
CA ILE A 198 25.83 -21.78 -17.14
C ILE A 198 26.67 -22.58 -16.14
N GLU A 199 26.44 -22.38 -14.85
CA GLU A 199 27.11 -23.08 -13.75
C GLU A 199 26.62 -24.53 -13.56
N ARG A 200 25.65 -24.99 -14.37
CA ARG A 200 25.03 -26.34 -14.28
C ARG A 200 24.44 -26.64 -12.90
N LEU A 201 23.94 -25.61 -12.21
CA LEU A 201 23.28 -25.75 -10.93
C LEU A 201 21.80 -26.11 -11.10
N SER A 202 21.33 -27.08 -10.31
CA SER A 202 19.89 -27.34 -10.20
C SER A 202 19.16 -26.10 -9.70
N THR A 203 18.08 -25.71 -10.37
CA THR A 203 17.37 -24.46 -10.13
C THR A 203 15.87 -24.70 -10.16
N PHE A 204 15.19 -24.24 -9.12
CA PHE A 204 13.74 -24.31 -8.98
C PHE A 204 13.20 -22.90 -8.73
N THR A 205 12.04 -22.59 -9.30
CA THR A 205 11.37 -21.29 -9.13
C THR A 205 10.01 -21.49 -8.48
N CYS A 206 9.63 -20.57 -7.59
CA CYS A 206 8.33 -20.53 -6.93
C CYS A 206 7.72 -19.15 -7.12
N PHE A 207 6.48 -19.11 -7.60
CA PHE A 207 5.71 -17.87 -7.76
C PHE A 207 4.59 -17.86 -6.71
N ILE A 208 4.62 -16.88 -5.83
CA ILE A 208 3.65 -16.72 -4.74
C ILE A 208 2.76 -15.54 -5.08
N ASP A 209 1.45 -15.77 -5.11
CA ASP A 209 0.44 -14.73 -5.33
C ASP A 209 -0.50 -14.62 -4.12
N ALA A 210 -0.68 -13.40 -3.63
CA ALA A 210 -1.52 -13.11 -2.47
C ALA A 210 -2.96 -12.83 -2.91
N LYS A 211 -3.89 -13.70 -2.50
CA LYS A 211 -5.32 -13.50 -2.80
C LYS A 211 -5.85 -12.26 -2.08
N LYS A 212 -6.37 -11.30 -2.84
CA LYS A 212 -7.00 -10.07 -2.32
C LYS A 212 -6.09 -9.30 -1.35
N ALA A 213 -4.82 -9.10 -1.73
CA ALA A 213 -3.80 -8.51 -0.88
C ALA A 213 -4.24 -7.23 -0.15
N PHE A 214 -4.87 -6.28 -0.85
CA PHE A 214 -5.37 -5.03 -0.27
C PHE A 214 -6.53 -5.25 0.71
N ASP A 215 -7.53 -6.07 0.35
CA ASP A 215 -8.68 -6.36 1.23
C ASP A 215 -8.27 -7.15 2.48
N SER A 216 -7.17 -7.90 2.40
CA SER A 216 -6.69 -8.78 3.48
C SER A 216 -5.67 -8.14 4.42
N ALA A 217 -5.21 -6.92 4.11
CA ALA A 217 -4.17 -6.26 4.90
C ALA A 217 -4.68 -5.88 6.30
N ASN A 218 -3.98 -6.34 7.34
CA ASN A 218 -4.31 -5.96 8.71
C ASN A 218 -3.83 -4.52 8.99
N ARG A 219 -4.77 -3.59 9.18
CA ARG A 219 -4.48 -2.17 9.40
C ARG A 219 -3.68 -1.92 10.68
N GLU A 220 -3.96 -2.64 11.77
CA GLU A 220 -3.22 -2.50 13.03
C GLU A 220 -1.75 -2.89 12.86
N MET A 221 -1.49 -3.99 12.15
CA MET A 221 -0.12 -4.42 11.82
C MET A 221 0.58 -3.42 10.89
N MET A 222 -0.16 -2.82 9.95
CA MET A 222 0.37 -1.76 9.08
C MET A 222 0.77 -0.53 9.89
N TRP A 223 -0.06 -0.06 10.82
CA TRP A 223 0.27 1.05 11.72
C TRP A 223 1.49 0.72 12.58
N PHE A 224 1.53 -0.49 13.14
CA PHE A 224 2.68 -0.96 13.90
C PHE A 224 3.96 -0.95 13.06
N LYS A 225 3.90 -1.44 11.81
CA LYS A 225 5.05 -1.43 10.90
C LYS A 225 5.53 -0.01 10.60
N LEU A 226 4.63 0.94 10.38
CA LEU A 226 5.01 2.34 10.15
C LEU A 226 5.66 2.97 11.39
N MET A 227 5.09 2.75 12.58
CA MET A 227 5.69 3.22 13.85
C MET A 227 7.08 2.61 14.09
N SER A 228 7.23 1.32 13.79
CA SER A 228 8.50 0.61 13.96
C SER A 228 9.61 1.06 13.03
N ILE A 229 9.32 1.80 11.96
CA ILE A 229 10.35 2.40 11.10
C ILE A 229 10.54 3.89 11.40
N GLY A 230 9.87 4.41 12.43
CA GLY A 230 10.02 5.79 12.90
C GLY A 230 8.96 6.77 12.41
N ILE A 231 7.93 6.30 11.70
CA ILE A 231 6.82 7.16 11.24
C ILE A 231 5.82 7.34 12.38
N ASN A 232 5.63 8.57 12.82
CA ASN A 232 4.72 8.89 13.93
C ASN A 232 4.13 10.30 13.79
N GLY A 233 3.56 10.82 14.89
CA GLY A 233 3.16 12.22 15.00
C GLY A 233 2.02 12.61 14.05
N LYS A 234 2.07 13.86 13.55
CA LYS A 234 1.07 14.39 12.61
C LYS A 234 0.95 13.55 11.35
N PHE A 235 2.06 13.07 10.81
CA PHE A 235 2.06 12.29 9.57
C PHE A 235 1.31 10.97 9.74
N LEU A 236 1.60 10.22 10.80
CA LEU A 236 0.89 8.96 11.07
C LEU A 236 -0.61 9.20 11.29
N LYS A 237 -0.98 10.23 12.06
CA LYS A 237 -2.37 10.59 12.28
C LYS A 237 -3.08 10.99 10.97
N GLY A 238 -2.43 11.78 10.13
CA GLY A 238 -2.94 12.16 8.82
C GLY A 238 -3.10 10.98 7.85
N LEU A 239 -2.22 9.97 7.94
CA LEU A 239 -2.39 8.73 7.19
C LEU A 239 -3.53 7.89 7.74
N GLN A 240 -3.67 7.80 9.07
CA GLN A 240 -4.74 7.04 9.73
C GLN A 240 -6.12 7.63 9.45
N SER A 241 -6.24 8.96 9.36
CA SER A 241 -7.53 9.64 9.13
C SER A 241 -8.18 9.25 7.79
N LEU A 242 -7.38 8.87 6.78
CA LEU A 242 -7.86 8.33 5.50
C LEU A 242 -8.58 6.96 5.63
N TYR A 243 -8.45 6.29 6.77
CA TYR A 243 -8.98 4.93 7.01
C TYR A 243 -10.03 4.88 8.12
N VAL A 244 -10.44 6.03 8.68
CA VAL A 244 -11.45 6.11 9.74
C VAL A 244 -12.84 6.14 9.13
N ASP A 245 -13.75 5.29 9.61
CA ASP A 245 -15.17 5.25 9.21
C ASP A 245 -15.39 5.27 7.69
N VAL A 246 -14.55 4.53 6.95
CA VAL A 246 -14.68 4.41 5.50
C VAL A 246 -15.97 3.69 5.16
N ARG A 247 -16.76 4.30 4.28
CA ARG A 247 -18.02 3.75 3.79
C ARG A 247 -18.00 3.66 2.29
N TYR A 248 -18.68 2.66 1.76
CA TYR A 248 -18.74 2.33 0.35
C TYR A 248 -20.18 2.33 -0.13
N ALA A 249 -20.40 2.73 -1.38
CA ALA A 249 -21.61 2.42 -2.13
C ALA A 249 -21.23 1.85 -3.48
N VAL A 250 -21.99 0.89 -3.99
CA VAL A 250 -21.74 0.29 -5.31
C VAL A 250 -22.66 0.95 -6.33
N LYS A 251 -22.10 1.41 -7.45
CA LYS A 251 -22.86 1.94 -8.59
C LYS A 251 -22.93 0.91 -9.72
N VAL A 252 -24.14 0.53 -10.12
CA VAL A 252 -24.40 -0.39 -11.25
C VAL A 252 -25.51 0.19 -12.10
N ASN A 253 -25.27 0.32 -13.41
CA ASN A 253 -26.27 0.79 -14.40
C ASN A 253 -27.00 2.09 -13.99
N GLY A 254 -26.28 3.03 -13.36
CA GLY A 254 -26.84 4.31 -12.92
C GLY A 254 -27.53 4.28 -11.55
N HIS A 255 -27.77 3.10 -10.97
CA HIS A 255 -28.31 2.94 -9.62
C HIS A 255 -27.17 2.77 -8.61
N MET A 256 -27.39 3.25 -7.39
CA MET A 256 -26.43 3.20 -6.29
C MET A 256 -27.06 2.50 -5.09
N THR A 257 -26.28 1.68 -4.39
CA THR A 257 -26.70 1.08 -3.12
C THR A 257 -26.71 2.11 -1.99
N ASP A 258 -27.33 1.78 -0.87
CA ASP A 258 -27.06 2.47 0.39
C ASP A 258 -25.58 2.35 0.77
N MET A 259 -25.09 3.29 1.56
CA MET A 259 -23.72 3.28 2.08
C MET A 259 -23.56 2.17 3.12
N PHE A 260 -22.51 1.37 2.99
CA PHE A 260 -22.12 0.33 3.96
C PHE A 260 -20.66 0.53 4.41
N GLY A 261 -20.34 0.15 5.65
CA GLY A 261 -18.97 0.21 6.17
C GLY A 261 -18.16 -1.05 5.87
N ASP A 262 -16.85 -0.96 6.07
CA ASP A 262 -15.95 -2.12 6.18
C ASP A 262 -16.23 -2.97 7.43
#